data_AF-A0A177VJ89-F1
#
_entry.id   AF-A0A177VJ89-F1
#
_cell.length_a   1.000
_cell.length_b   1.000
_cell.length_c   1.000
_cell.angle_alpha   90.00
_cell.angle_beta   90.00
_cell.angle_gamma   90.00
#
_symmetry.space_group_name_H-M   'P 1'
#
loop_
_entity.id
_entity.type
_entity.pdbx_description
1 polymer ?
#
loop_
_entity_poly.entity_id
_entity_poly.type
_entity_poly.pdbx_seq_one_letter_code
_entity_poly.pdbx_strand_id
1 'polypeptide(L)'
;MNSANAISGFASTGIWPLSGLKAIPQSKFVQDNPTQREVEEMVEDERSKPDDTISVLWAQADRQRSAEAKAALTKAANDLTSMRALETMFDYTTTRQQQHIEYLKKRPVTVRAHVDGSARLFTSFETSMQQIREAEAQRKQEEADKIAREEERNRQKGIREQRRKDEAKEKDKRKKDREQKRAAKEEEKRLAVARREAAKAEKARKMAEAEATRAQKALEKAGTKRGLTDSDSAGESSQSKRQRQEG
;
A
#
# COMPACT_ATOMS: atom_id res chain seq x y z
N MET A 1 -30.20 47.64 17.41
CA MET A 1 -29.69 46.74 18.46
C MET A 1 -30.77 46.69 19.54
N ASN A 2 -31.94 46.10 19.27
CA ASN A 2 -32.20 44.66 19.47
C ASN A 2 -32.76 43.87 18.26
N SER A 3 -32.07 42.90 17.66
CA SER A 3 -30.62 42.78 17.58
C SER A 3 -29.84 42.42 18.85
N ALA A 4 -30.47 42.06 19.99
CA ALA A 4 -29.78 41.80 21.27
C ALA A 4 -28.61 40.81 21.09
N ASN A 5 -28.85 39.82 20.21
CA ASN A 5 -27.92 38.72 19.94
C ASN A 5 -27.15 38.87 18.63
N ALA A 6 -27.57 39.74 17.70
CA ALA A 6 -26.74 40.12 16.56
C ALA A 6 -25.59 41.04 17.01
N ILE A 7 -25.76 41.73 18.16
CA ILE A 7 -24.77 42.57 18.83
C ILE A 7 -23.72 41.77 19.57
N SER A 8 -24.13 40.69 20.23
CA SER A 8 -23.32 40.14 21.33
C SER A 8 -22.13 39.32 20.86
N GLY A 9 -22.01 38.98 19.57
CA GLY A 9 -20.66 38.99 19.02
C GLY A 9 -20.35 38.15 17.79
N PHE A 10 -19.67 38.68 16.77
CA PHE A 10 -18.81 39.86 16.71
C PHE A 10 -17.74 39.95 17.84
N ALA A 11 -18.13 40.24 19.08
CA ALA A 11 -17.32 40.25 20.30
C ALA A 11 -16.47 38.99 20.57
N SER A 12 -16.74 37.84 19.93
CA SER A 12 -15.91 36.63 20.08
C SER A 12 -14.99 36.33 18.90
N THR A 13 -15.31 36.74 17.66
CA THR A 13 -14.70 36.14 16.44
C THR A 13 -14.41 37.11 15.28
N GLY A 14 -14.86 38.37 15.33
CA GLY A 14 -14.33 39.42 14.44
C GLY A 14 -14.82 39.46 12.97
N ILE A 15 -15.94 38.83 12.60
CA ILE A 15 -16.51 38.96 11.24
C ILE A 15 -18.04 39.09 11.29
N TRP A 16 -18.57 40.29 10.99
CA TRP A 16 -19.97 40.57 10.59
C TRP A 16 -20.07 41.98 9.98
N PRO A 17 -21.10 42.36 9.19
CA PRO A 17 -21.72 41.78 7.99
C PRO A 17 -21.45 42.63 6.72
N LEU A 18 -21.52 42.05 5.51
CA LEU A 18 -21.65 42.81 4.27
C LEU A 18 -22.78 42.21 3.40
N SER A 19 -23.84 42.99 3.19
CA SER A 19 -24.93 42.83 2.20
C SER A 19 -26.14 41.91 2.51
N GLY A 20 -26.96 42.30 3.49
CA GLY A 20 -28.41 41.98 3.55
C GLY A 20 -28.80 40.50 3.68
N LEU A 21 -30.11 40.22 3.67
CA LEU A 21 -30.70 38.86 3.78
C LEU A 21 -30.09 37.80 2.83
N LYS A 22 -29.39 38.23 1.76
CA LYS A 22 -28.65 37.37 0.82
C LYS A 22 -27.31 36.82 1.34
N ALA A 23 -26.73 37.40 2.37
CA ALA A 23 -25.45 36.97 2.95
C ALA A 23 -25.59 35.88 4.02
N ILE A 24 -26.83 35.53 4.40
CA ILE A 24 -27.12 34.41 5.28
C ILE A 24 -27.02 33.13 4.43
N PRO A 25 -26.10 32.18 4.73
CA PRO A 25 -26.05 30.92 4.01
C PRO A 25 -27.40 30.21 4.11
N GLN A 26 -27.88 29.64 3.01
CA GLN A 26 -29.21 29.00 2.93
C GLN A 26 -29.44 27.91 4.01
N SER A 27 -28.36 27.33 4.55
CA SER A 27 -28.38 26.38 5.66
C SER A 27 -28.78 26.96 7.02
N LYS A 28 -28.91 28.29 7.14
CA LYS A 28 -29.34 29.00 8.35
C LYS A 28 -30.79 29.48 8.29
N PHE A 29 -31.43 29.39 7.14
CA PHE A 29 -32.88 29.42 7.09
C PHE A 29 -33.35 28.04 7.53
N VAL A 30 -34.04 27.99 8.68
CA VAL A 30 -34.87 26.83 8.99
C VAL A 30 -35.88 26.79 7.84
N GLN A 31 -35.81 25.73 7.02
CA GLN A 31 -36.95 25.42 6.17
C GLN A 31 -38.05 25.04 7.15
N ASP A 32 -38.82 26.03 7.58
CA ASP A 32 -40.19 25.81 8.01
C ASP A 32 -40.86 25.29 6.74
N ASN A 33 -40.75 23.99 6.51
CA ASN A 33 -41.65 23.27 5.64
C ASN A 33 -42.86 23.04 6.52
N PRO A 34 -43.85 23.97 6.54
CA PRO A 34 -45.05 23.74 7.30
C PRO A 34 -45.58 22.38 6.88
N THR A 35 -45.86 21.55 7.86
CA THR A 35 -46.46 20.26 7.59
C THR A 35 -47.77 20.49 6.86
N GLN A 36 -48.16 19.55 5.99
CA GLN A 36 -49.35 19.68 5.15
C GLN A 36 -50.61 20.04 5.97
N ARG A 37 -50.63 19.60 7.23
CA ARG A 37 -51.65 19.90 8.24
C ARG A 37 -51.65 21.36 8.71
N GLU A 38 -50.49 21.96 8.93
CA GLU A 38 -50.37 23.38 9.29
C GLU A 38 -50.75 24.30 8.12
N VAL A 39 -50.45 23.87 6.88
CA VAL A 39 -50.89 24.58 5.67
C VAL A 39 -52.42 24.50 5.52
N GLU A 40 -53.00 23.33 5.75
CA GLU A 40 -54.46 23.14 5.74
C GLU A 40 -55.15 23.96 6.82
N GLU A 41 -54.61 24.00 8.05
CA GLU A 41 -55.16 24.79 9.16
C GLU A 41 -55.09 26.30 8.88
N MET A 42 -53.99 26.81 8.30
CA MET A 42 -53.92 28.22 7.87
C MET A 42 -54.89 28.53 6.72
N VAL A 43 -55.06 27.60 5.78
CA VAL A 43 -56.00 27.78 4.67
C VAL A 43 -57.44 27.75 5.19
N GLU A 44 -57.76 26.92 6.18
CA GLU A 44 -59.07 26.89 6.85
C GLU A 44 -59.31 28.16 7.68
N ASP A 45 -58.31 28.66 8.42
CA ASP A 45 -58.39 29.91 9.18
C ASP A 45 -58.56 31.14 8.27
N GLU A 46 -57.89 31.19 7.12
CA GLU A 46 -58.06 32.26 6.13
C GLU A 46 -59.39 32.13 5.36
N ARG A 47 -59.82 30.91 5.04
CA ARG A 47 -61.14 30.61 4.43
C ARG A 47 -62.31 30.73 5.40
N SER A 48 -62.06 30.82 6.71
CA SER A 48 -63.09 31.15 7.71
C SER A 48 -63.39 32.65 7.76
N LYS A 49 -62.52 33.50 7.18
CA LYS A 49 -62.64 34.96 7.15
C LYS A 49 -63.26 35.63 5.89
N PRO A 50 -63.82 34.95 4.87
CA PRO A 50 -64.42 35.64 3.73
C PRO A 50 -65.91 36.01 3.91
N ASP A 51 -66.60 35.53 4.94
CA ASP A 51 -68.05 35.76 5.06
C ASP A 51 -68.44 37.10 5.70
N ASP A 52 -67.55 37.78 6.42
CA ASP A 52 -67.87 39.08 7.03
C ASP A 52 -68.13 40.16 5.97
N THR A 53 -67.42 40.14 4.84
CA THR A 53 -67.61 41.14 3.78
C THR A 53 -68.86 40.88 2.96
N ILE A 54 -69.14 39.62 2.62
CA ILE A 54 -70.33 39.23 1.85
C ILE A 54 -71.59 39.43 2.69
N SER A 55 -71.58 39.04 3.97
CA SER A 55 -72.70 39.25 4.89
C SER A 55 -72.98 40.73 5.16
N VAL A 56 -71.94 41.57 5.28
CA VAL A 56 -72.09 43.04 5.41
C VAL A 56 -72.64 43.65 4.12
N LEU A 57 -72.22 43.19 2.94
CA LEU A 57 -72.75 43.63 1.65
C LEU A 57 -74.24 43.24 1.49
N TRP A 58 -74.62 42.04 1.91
CA TRP A 58 -76.02 41.59 1.93
C TRP A 58 -76.87 42.38 2.92
N ALA A 59 -76.36 42.67 4.13
CA ALA A 59 -77.05 43.50 5.13
C ALA A 59 -77.23 44.97 4.66
N GLN A 60 -76.37 45.45 3.77
CA GLN A 60 -76.47 46.77 3.16
C GLN A 60 -77.28 46.79 1.85
N ALA A 61 -77.68 45.62 1.31
CA ALA A 61 -78.53 45.53 0.13
C ALA A 61 -79.89 46.21 0.33
N ASP A 62 -80.41 46.22 1.56
CA ASP A 62 -81.66 46.92 1.92
C ASP A 62 -81.45 48.43 2.18
N ARG A 63 -80.18 48.88 2.28
CA ARG A 63 -79.77 50.27 2.55
C ARG A 63 -79.01 50.91 1.37
N GLN A 64 -79.18 50.41 0.14
CA GLN A 64 -78.45 50.81 -1.08
C GLN A 64 -78.37 52.32 -1.37
N ARG A 65 -79.21 53.15 -0.75
CA ARG A 65 -79.19 54.62 -0.91
C ARG A 65 -78.36 55.37 0.15
N SER A 66 -77.86 54.69 1.19
CA SER A 66 -77.03 55.32 2.20
C SER A 66 -75.61 55.59 1.67
N ALA A 67 -74.96 56.64 2.21
CA ALA A 67 -73.58 56.95 1.86
C ALA A 67 -72.61 55.81 2.25
N GLU A 68 -72.90 55.11 3.35
CA GLU A 68 -72.13 53.98 3.84
C GLU A 68 -72.22 52.77 2.90
N ALA A 69 -73.41 52.44 2.38
CA ALA A 69 -73.59 51.35 1.43
C ALA A 69 -72.87 51.62 0.10
N LYS A 70 -72.91 52.87 -0.37
CA LYS A 70 -72.14 53.28 -1.56
C LYS A 70 -70.63 53.16 -1.34
N ALA A 71 -70.13 53.57 -0.16
CA ALA A 71 -68.71 53.47 0.18
C ALA A 71 -68.24 52.00 0.30
N ALA A 72 -69.07 51.12 0.86
CA ALA A 72 -68.78 49.69 0.93
C ALA A 72 -68.78 49.03 -0.46
N LEU A 73 -69.73 49.37 -1.33
CA LEU A 73 -69.78 48.88 -2.70
C LEU A 73 -68.58 49.34 -3.54
N THR A 74 -68.18 50.61 -3.43
CA THR A 74 -66.98 51.10 -4.15
C THR A 74 -65.70 50.47 -3.62
N LYS A 75 -65.59 50.26 -2.30
CA LYS A 75 -64.48 49.52 -1.70
C LYS A 75 -64.43 48.08 -2.21
N ALA A 76 -65.55 47.36 -2.19
CA ALA A 76 -65.64 45.99 -2.70
C ALA A 76 -65.32 45.90 -4.20
N ALA A 77 -65.76 46.86 -5.01
CA ALA A 77 -65.42 46.93 -6.43
C ALA A 77 -63.92 47.14 -6.66
N ASN A 78 -63.30 48.04 -5.90
CA ASN A 78 -61.84 48.27 -5.97
C ASN A 78 -61.07 47.03 -5.50
N ASP A 79 -61.51 46.36 -4.44
CA ASP A 79 -60.91 45.14 -3.93
C ASP A 79 -61.03 43.98 -4.95
N LEU A 80 -62.17 43.86 -5.65
CA LEU A 80 -62.32 42.89 -6.75
C LEU A 80 -61.39 43.19 -7.94
N THR A 81 -61.20 44.47 -8.30
CA THR A 81 -60.27 44.83 -9.36
C THR A 81 -58.82 44.59 -8.97
N SER A 82 -58.45 44.82 -7.71
CA SER A 82 -57.09 44.55 -7.23
C SER A 82 -56.80 43.06 -7.15
N MET A 83 -57.76 42.24 -6.73
CA MET A 83 -57.66 40.76 -6.76
C MET A 83 -57.48 40.23 -8.18
N ARG A 84 -58.27 40.71 -9.16
CA ARG A 84 -58.09 40.33 -10.57
C ARG A 84 -56.73 40.76 -11.13
N ALA A 85 -56.24 41.94 -10.76
CA ALA A 85 -54.91 42.39 -11.15
C ALA A 85 -53.82 41.49 -10.54
N LEU A 86 -53.98 41.07 -9.28
CA LEU A 86 -53.08 40.12 -8.63
C LEU A 86 -53.11 38.75 -9.32
N GLU A 87 -54.28 38.21 -9.65
CA GLU A 87 -54.41 36.95 -10.43
C GLU A 87 -53.62 37.03 -11.73
N THR A 88 -53.79 38.11 -12.52
CA THR A 88 -53.02 38.27 -13.78
C THR A 88 -51.51 38.39 -13.56
N MET A 89 -51.06 38.99 -12.46
CA MET A 89 -49.64 39.06 -12.10
C MET A 89 -49.09 37.70 -11.67
N PHE A 90 -49.88 36.91 -10.94
CA PHE A 90 -49.50 35.54 -10.55
C PHE A 90 -49.44 34.61 -11.77
N ASP A 91 -50.40 34.69 -12.69
CA ASP A 91 -50.37 33.93 -13.95
C ASP A 91 -49.15 34.29 -14.82
N TYR A 92 -48.84 35.58 -14.91
CA TYR A 92 -47.65 36.04 -15.64
C TYR A 92 -46.33 35.55 -14.98
N THR A 93 -46.25 35.56 -13.65
CA THR A 93 -45.04 35.10 -12.95
C THR A 93 -44.86 33.58 -13.04
N THR A 94 -45.95 32.81 -12.91
CA THR A 94 -45.92 31.35 -13.04
C THR A 94 -45.56 30.91 -14.46
N THR A 95 -46.14 31.52 -15.49
CA THR A 95 -45.79 31.24 -16.89
C THR A 95 -44.32 31.58 -17.19
N ARG A 96 -43.82 32.71 -16.69
CA ARG A 96 -42.39 33.08 -16.81
C ARG A 96 -41.47 32.09 -16.09
N GLN A 97 -41.86 31.60 -14.92
CA GLN A 97 -41.11 30.57 -14.19
C GLN A 97 -41.08 29.25 -14.98
N GLN A 98 -42.20 28.82 -15.54
CA GLN A 98 -42.27 27.61 -16.37
C GLN A 98 -41.35 27.72 -17.61
N GLN A 99 -41.39 28.85 -18.32
CA GLN A 99 -40.50 29.12 -19.45
C GLN A 99 -39.02 29.11 -19.04
N HIS A 100 -38.69 29.67 -17.87
CA HIS A 100 -37.33 29.65 -17.34
C HIS A 100 -36.87 28.22 -17.00
N ILE A 101 -37.74 27.40 -16.42
CA ILE A 101 -37.46 25.99 -16.14
C ILE A 101 -37.23 25.21 -17.44
N GLU A 102 -38.06 25.42 -18.46
CA GLU A 102 -37.87 24.80 -19.78
C GLU A 102 -36.55 25.23 -20.43
N TYR A 103 -36.17 26.50 -20.30
CA TYR A 103 -34.88 26.99 -20.76
C TYR A 103 -33.71 26.32 -20.01
N LEU A 104 -33.82 26.16 -18.69
CA LEU A 104 -32.81 25.46 -17.88
C LEU A 104 -32.70 23.98 -18.26
N LYS A 105 -33.83 23.31 -18.58
CA LYS A 105 -33.83 21.92 -19.07
C LYS A 105 -33.15 21.77 -20.42
N LYS A 106 -33.23 22.78 -21.29
CA LYS A 106 -32.58 22.80 -22.62
C LYS A 106 -31.10 23.17 -22.55
N ARG A 107 -30.64 23.82 -21.49
CA ARG A 107 -29.22 24.13 -21.31
C ARG A 107 -28.44 22.84 -21.06
N PRO A 108 -27.29 22.62 -21.74
CA PRO A 108 -26.45 21.48 -21.46
C PRO A 108 -25.98 21.55 -20.01
N VAL A 109 -26.26 20.49 -19.25
CA VAL A 109 -25.82 20.37 -17.86
C VAL A 109 -24.30 20.23 -17.86
N THR A 110 -23.59 21.28 -17.45
CA THR A 110 -22.15 21.24 -17.31
C THR A 110 -21.79 20.53 -16.02
N VAL A 111 -21.17 19.36 -16.11
CA VAL A 111 -20.69 18.60 -14.95
C VAL A 111 -19.24 18.99 -14.69
N ARG A 112 -18.96 19.48 -13.48
CA ARG A 112 -17.59 19.72 -13.01
C ARG A 112 -17.08 18.42 -12.39
N ALA A 113 -16.08 17.79 -13.01
CA ALA A 113 -15.44 16.60 -12.47
C ALA A 113 -13.94 16.83 -12.29
N HIS A 114 -13.37 16.24 -11.25
CA HIS A 114 -11.94 16.28 -10.98
C HIS A 114 -11.28 15.07 -11.64
N VAL A 115 -10.53 15.31 -12.72
CA VAL A 115 -9.75 14.28 -13.41
C VAL A 115 -8.28 14.65 -13.24
N ASP A 116 -7.51 13.72 -12.68
CA ASP A 116 -6.06 13.84 -12.43
C ASP A 116 -5.67 15.10 -11.64
N GLY A 117 -6.42 15.43 -10.59
CA GLY A 117 -6.14 16.58 -9.71
C GLY A 117 -6.56 17.94 -10.27
N SER A 118 -7.05 18.00 -11.52
CA SER A 118 -7.55 19.22 -12.15
C SER A 118 -9.08 19.19 -12.30
N ALA A 119 -9.75 20.31 -12.04
CA ALA A 119 -11.19 20.43 -12.24
C ALA A 119 -11.47 20.72 -13.73
N ARG A 120 -12.10 19.78 -14.43
CA ARG A 120 -12.54 19.94 -15.83
C ARG A 120 -14.07 20.10 -15.87
N LEU A 121 -14.54 20.98 -16.75
CA LEU A 121 -15.96 21.19 -17.01
C LEU A 121 -16.33 20.41 -18.27
N PHE A 122 -17.29 19.51 -18.12
CA PHE A 122 -17.79 18.68 -19.21
C PHE A 122 -19.18 19.14 -19.61
N THR A 123 -19.36 19.45 -20.88
CA THR A 123 -20.62 19.93 -21.46
C THR A 123 -21.56 18.79 -21.87
N SER A 124 -21.05 17.56 -21.92
CA SER A 124 -21.83 16.34 -22.22
C SER A 124 -21.45 15.22 -21.26
N PHE A 125 -22.46 14.61 -20.64
CA PHE A 125 -22.31 13.55 -19.64
C PHE A 125 -21.59 12.31 -20.20
N GLU A 126 -21.85 11.95 -21.46
CA GLU A 126 -21.29 10.76 -22.09
C GLU A 126 -19.77 10.85 -22.29
N THR A 127 -19.27 11.99 -22.77
CA THR A 127 -17.82 12.19 -22.98
C THR A 127 -17.08 12.25 -21.65
N SER A 128 -17.68 12.83 -20.60
CA SER A 128 -17.09 12.79 -19.25
C SER A 128 -16.98 11.37 -18.70
N MET A 129 -18.02 10.56 -18.87
CA MET A 129 -18.04 9.20 -18.36
C MET A 129 -17.09 8.28 -19.16
N GLN A 130 -16.94 8.51 -20.46
CA GLN A 130 -15.94 7.80 -21.28
C GLN A 130 -14.52 8.10 -20.82
N GLN A 131 -14.17 9.37 -20.61
CA GLN A 131 -12.83 9.76 -20.15
C GLN A 131 -12.51 9.24 -18.73
N ILE A 132 -13.49 9.24 -17.82
CA ILE A 132 -13.31 8.66 -16.49
C ILE A 132 -13.05 7.15 -16.58
N ARG A 133 -13.82 6.43 -17.41
CA ARG A 133 -13.65 4.98 -17.60
C ARG A 133 -12.31 4.63 -18.26
N GLU A 134 -11.85 5.44 -19.22
CA GLU A 134 -10.54 5.28 -19.85
C GLU A 134 -9.40 5.50 -18.86
N ALA A 135 -9.50 6.54 -18.03
CA ALA A 135 -8.52 6.81 -16.97
C ALA A 135 -8.49 5.68 -15.92
N GLU A 136 -9.65 5.15 -15.53
CA GLU A 136 -9.73 3.99 -14.63
C GLU A 136 -9.14 2.73 -15.25
N ALA A 137 -9.38 2.49 -16.55
CA ALA A 137 -8.81 1.35 -17.26
C ALA A 137 -7.28 1.43 -17.34
N GLN A 138 -6.73 2.61 -17.61
CA GLN A 138 -5.29 2.84 -17.61
C GLN A 138 -4.67 2.61 -16.24
N ARG A 139 -5.29 3.10 -15.15
CA ARG A 139 -4.81 2.85 -13.79
C ARG A 139 -4.80 1.35 -13.45
N LYS A 140 -5.84 0.61 -13.85
CA LYS A 140 -5.90 -0.85 -13.66
C LYS A 140 -4.80 -1.58 -14.44
N GLN A 141 -4.50 -1.13 -15.66
CA GLN A 141 -3.39 -1.69 -16.45
C GLN A 141 -2.03 -1.40 -15.80
N GLU A 142 -1.80 -0.17 -15.32
CA GLU A 142 -0.57 0.17 -14.61
C GLU A 142 -0.38 -0.59 -13.30
N GLU A 143 -1.46 -0.81 -12.55
CA GLU A 143 -1.44 -1.64 -11.34
C GLU A 143 -1.14 -3.10 -11.69
N ALA A 144 -1.76 -3.65 -12.73
CA ALA A 144 -1.47 -4.99 -13.21
C ALA A 144 0.00 -5.15 -13.66
N ASP A 145 0.55 -4.16 -14.38
CA ASP A 145 1.94 -4.16 -14.82
C ASP A 145 2.92 -4.06 -13.64
N LYS A 146 2.58 -3.27 -12.60
CA LYS A 146 3.37 -3.21 -11.37
C LYS A 146 3.40 -4.57 -10.67
N ILE A 147 2.24 -5.21 -10.54
CA ILE A 147 2.12 -6.55 -9.93
C ILE A 147 2.93 -7.57 -10.75
N ALA A 148 2.81 -7.58 -12.08
CA ALA A 148 3.55 -8.48 -12.95
C ALA A 148 5.07 -8.30 -12.82
N ARG A 149 5.56 -7.05 -12.76
CA ARG A 149 6.98 -6.75 -12.54
C ARG A 149 7.47 -7.20 -11.16
N GLU A 150 6.64 -7.09 -10.13
CA GLU A 150 6.98 -7.57 -8.79
C GLU A 150 7.03 -9.10 -8.72
N GLU A 151 6.07 -9.78 -9.35
CA GLU A 151 6.10 -11.24 -9.49
C GLU A 151 7.35 -11.72 -10.20
N GLU A 152 7.75 -11.07 -11.30
CA GLU A 152 8.95 -11.44 -12.04
C GLU A 152 10.22 -11.25 -11.19
N ARG A 153 10.31 -10.17 -10.43
CA ARG A 153 11.41 -9.95 -9.46
C ARG A 153 11.44 -11.04 -8.39
N ASN A 154 10.28 -11.46 -7.88
CA ASN A 154 10.20 -12.52 -6.88
C ASN A 154 10.59 -13.88 -7.46
N ARG A 155 10.20 -14.19 -8.70
CA ARG A 155 10.66 -15.40 -9.42
C ARG A 155 12.19 -15.39 -9.59
N GLN A 156 12.76 -14.26 -9.99
CA GLN A 156 14.22 -14.12 -10.12
C GLN A 156 14.95 -14.29 -8.78
N LYS A 157 14.41 -13.74 -7.67
CA LYS A 157 14.96 -13.96 -6.33
C LYS A 157 14.92 -15.44 -5.94
N GLY A 158 13.80 -16.13 -6.19
CA GLY A 158 13.66 -17.56 -5.93
C GLY A 158 14.69 -18.41 -6.68
N ILE A 159 14.91 -18.12 -7.97
CA ILE A 159 15.93 -18.80 -8.80
C ILE A 159 17.35 -18.54 -8.25
N ARG A 160 17.65 -17.31 -7.83
CA ARG A 160 18.97 -16.97 -7.26
C ARG A 160 19.21 -17.67 -5.93
N GLU A 161 18.19 -17.78 -5.07
CA GLU A 161 18.30 -18.51 -3.81
C GLU A 161 18.49 -20.01 -4.02
N GLN A 162 17.80 -20.61 -4.98
CA GLN A 162 18.00 -22.01 -5.33
C GLN A 162 19.43 -22.26 -5.84
N ARG A 163 19.94 -21.42 -6.75
CA ARG A 163 21.34 -21.51 -7.22
C ARG A 163 22.34 -21.41 -6.06
N ARG A 164 22.13 -20.48 -5.12
CA ARG A 164 22.99 -20.36 -3.93
C ARG A 164 22.96 -21.62 -3.07
N LYS A 165 21.78 -22.23 -2.87
CA LYS A 165 21.65 -23.49 -2.12
C LYS A 165 22.37 -24.64 -2.83
N ASP A 166 22.28 -24.71 -4.16
CA ASP A 166 22.94 -25.76 -4.94
C ASP A 166 24.47 -25.57 -4.96
N GLU A 167 24.95 -24.34 -5.13
CA GLU A 167 26.39 -24.00 -5.01
C GLU A 167 26.95 -24.32 -3.62
N ALA A 168 26.18 -24.06 -2.55
CA ALA A 168 26.58 -24.39 -1.18
C ALA A 168 26.69 -25.91 -1.00
N LYS A 169 25.69 -26.68 -1.47
CA LYS A 169 25.72 -28.15 -1.44
C LYS A 169 26.91 -28.70 -2.24
N GLU A 170 27.21 -28.12 -3.39
CA GLU A 170 28.34 -28.55 -4.21
C GLU A 170 29.69 -28.27 -3.52
N LYS A 171 29.84 -27.09 -2.91
CA LYS A 171 31.04 -26.74 -2.13
C LYS A 171 31.23 -27.68 -0.94
N ASP A 172 30.16 -28.04 -0.24
CA ASP A 172 30.22 -28.98 0.88
C ASP A 172 30.59 -30.39 0.43
N LYS A 173 30.05 -30.86 -0.70
CA LYS A 173 30.49 -32.12 -1.32
C LYS A 173 31.98 -32.09 -1.66
N ARG A 174 32.45 -31.02 -2.32
CA ARG A 174 33.87 -30.84 -2.67
C ARG A 174 34.78 -30.80 -1.43
N LYS A 175 34.32 -30.23 -0.31
CA LYS A 175 35.07 -30.25 0.97
C LYS A 175 35.16 -31.67 1.53
N LYS A 176 34.03 -32.39 1.63
CA LYS A 176 34.00 -33.78 2.08
C LYS A 176 34.89 -34.69 1.25
N ASP A 177 34.88 -34.54 -0.07
CA ASP A 177 35.75 -35.32 -0.97
C ASP A 177 37.23 -35.02 -0.74
N ARG A 178 37.59 -33.76 -0.45
CA ARG A 178 38.98 -33.38 -0.11
C ARG A 178 39.41 -33.97 1.23
N GLU A 179 38.53 -33.97 2.22
CA GLU A 179 38.79 -34.57 3.54
C GLU A 179 38.97 -36.08 3.43
N GLN A 180 38.09 -36.77 2.69
CA GLN A 180 38.22 -38.21 2.43
C GLN A 180 39.54 -38.54 1.70
N LYS A 181 39.92 -37.75 0.68
CA LYS A 181 41.20 -37.94 -0.01
C LYS A 181 42.41 -37.69 0.89
N ARG A 182 42.32 -36.75 1.85
CA ARG A 182 43.39 -36.53 2.84
C ARG A 182 43.48 -37.70 3.81
N ALA A 183 42.35 -38.15 4.34
CA ALA A 183 42.29 -39.31 5.22
C ALA A 183 42.86 -40.58 4.56
N ALA A 184 42.46 -40.87 3.32
CA ALA A 184 42.98 -42.01 2.56
C ALA A 184 44.50 -41.92 2.33
N LYS A 185 45.04 -40.73 2.03
CA LYS A 185 46.49 -40.52 1.91
C LYS A 185 47.23 -40.68 3.24
N GLU A 186 46.62 -40.31 4.36
CA GLU A 186 47.22 -40.50 5.68
C GLU A 186 47.22 -41.98 6.07
N GLU A 187 46.15 -42.72 5.80
CA GLU A 187 46.11 -44.17 5.99
C GLU A 187 47.15 -44.90 5.12
N GLU A 188 47.29 -44.51 3.85
CA GLU A 188 48.31 -45.06 2.95
C GLU A 188 49.73 -44.79 3.49
N LYS A 189 50.00 -43.58 4.00
CA LYS A 189 51.27 -43.24 4.65
C LYS A 189 51.51 -44.07 5.92
N ARG A 190 50.49 -44.27 6.76
CA ARG A 190 50.59 -45.10 7.97
C ARG A 190 50.91 -46.56 7.61
N LEU A 191 50.22 -47.11 6.62
CA LEU A 191 50.48 -48.46 6.11
C LEU A 191 51.89 -48.58 5.51
N ALA A 192 52.37 -47.57 4.80
CA ALA A 192 53.73 -47.55 4.25
C ALA A 192 54.82 -47.49 5.35
N VAL A 193 54.60 -46.71 6.42
CA VAL A 193 55.51 -46.66 7.57
C VAL A 193 55.52 -48.00 8.30
N ALA A 194 54.34 -48.57 8.58
CA ALA A 194 54.22 -49.89 9.21
C ALA A 194 54.93 -50.99 8.40
N ARG A 195 54.82 -50.97 7.07
CA ARG A 195 55.55 -51.90 6.18
C ARG A 195 57.07 -51.72 6.26
N ARG A 196 57.56 -50.48 6.36
CA ARG A 196 59.00 -50.20 6.51
C ARG A 196 59.53 -50.66 7.86
N GLU A 197 58.76 -50.48 8.93
CA GLU A 197 59.11 -50.96 10.26
C GLU A 197 59.12 -52.49 10.33
N ALA A 198 58.11 -53.15 9.75
CA ALA A 198 58.09 -54.61 9.62
C ALA A 198 59.31 -55.14 8.83
N ALA A 199 59.68 -54.50 7.72
CA ALA A 199 60.86 -54.86 6.95
C ALA A 199 62.18 -54.65 7.72
N LYS A 200 62.27 -53.61 8.55
CA LYS A 200 63.42 -53.39 9.45
C LYS A 200 63.49 -54.46 10.55
N ALA A 201 62.35 -54.79 11.16
CA ALA A 201 62.26 -55.83 12.18
C ALA A 201 62.63 -57.22 11.63
N GLU A 202 62.20 -57.55 10.41
CA GLU A 202 62.58 -58.80 9.74
C GLU A 202 64.09 -58.85 9.42
N LYS A 203 64.68 -57.74 8.94
CA LYS A 203 66.14 -57.64 8.75
C LYS A 203 66.90 -57.80 10.07
N ALA A 204 66.41 -57.17 11.15
CA ALA A 204 67.01 -57.30 12.48
C ALA A 204 66.93 -58.75 13.00
N ARG A 205 65.81 -59.45 12.78
CA ARG A 205 65.67 -60.88 13.10
C ARG A 205 66.67 -61.74 12.32
N LYS A 206 66.79 -61.53 11.00
CA LYS A 206 67.77 -62.26 10.17
C LYS A 206 69.21 -62.00 10.60
N MET A 207 69.54 -60.78 11.03
CA MET A 207 70.86 -60.46 11.57
C MET A 207 71.11 -61.12 12.93
N ALA A 208 70.11 -61.13 13.82
CA ALA A 208 70.20 -61.83 15.11
C ALA A 208 70.33 -63.35 14.94
N GLU A 209 69.63 -63.95 13.98
CA GLU A 209 69.79 -65.37 13.62
C GLU A 209 71.18 -65.64 13.00
N ALA A 210 71.69 -64.73 12.16
CA ALA A 210 73.05 -64.82 11.61
C ALA A 210 74.14 -64.66 12.70
N GLU A 211 73.92 -63.82 13.71
CA GLU A 211 74.80 -63.68 14.86
C GLU A 211 74.72 -64.88 15.81
N ALA A 212 73.53 -65.41 16.07
CA ALA A 212 73.34 -66.62 16.87
C ALA A 212 74.00 -67.83 16.21
N THR A 213 73.90 -67.98 14.88
CA THR A 213 74.59 -69.05 14.14
C THR A 213 76.11 -68.83 14.06
N ARG A 214 76.60 -67.58 14.03
CA ARG A 214 78.04 -67.27 14.17
C ARG A 214 78.55 -67.54 15.59
N ALA A 215 77.77 -67.25 16.62
CA ALA A 215 78.09 -67.53 18.02
C ALA A 215 78.11 -69.04 18.30
N GLN A 216 77.17 -69.80 17.73
CA GLN A 216 77.22 -71.27 17.76
C GLN A 216 78.46 -71.83 17.06
N LYS A 217 78.80 -71.33 15.87
CA LYS A 217 80.05 -71.70 15.16
C LYS A 217 81.33 -71.27 15.89
N ALA A 218 81.28 -70.19 16.68
CA ALA A 218 82.40 -69.73 17.50
C ALA A 218 82.56 -70.60 18.76
N LEU A 219 81.47 -71.05 19.38
CA LEU A 219 81.50 -72.00 20.50
C LEU A 219 81.99 -73.39 20.06
N GLU A 220 81.67 -73.85 18.84
CA GLU A 220 82.25 -75.07 18.28
C GLU A 220 83.77 -74.93 18.00
N LYS A 221 84.25 -73.74 17.64
CA LYS A 221 85.68 -73.46 17.46
C LYS A 221 86.43 -73.23 18.77
N ALA A 222 85.79 -72.73 19.82
CA ALA A 222 86.40 -72.53 21.14
C ALA A 222 86.62 -73.85 21.92
N GLY A 223 86.03 -74.97 21.47
CA GLY A 223 86.36 -76.32 21.97
C GLY A 223 87.71 -76.87 21.48
N THR A 224 88.37 -76.22 20.52
CA THR A 224 89.65 -76.70 19.95
C THR A 224 90.62 -75.56 19.66
N LYS A 225 91.30 -75.07 20.71
CA LYS A 225 92.76 -74.76 20.73
C LYS A 225 93.13 -73.84 21.90
N ARG A 226 93.90 -74.41 22.84
CA ARG A 226 94.88 -73.70 23.67
C ARG A 226 96.01 -73.20 22.77
N GLY A 227 96.50 -71.98 23.03
CA GLY A 227 97.93 -71.65 22.91
C GLY A 227 98.29 -70.34 22.20
N LEU A 228 98.93 -69.45 22.98
CA LEU A 228 99.88 -68.37 22.64
C LEU A 228 99.32 -67.08 21.97
N THR A 229 99.27 -65.94 22.68
CA THR A 229 100.30 -64.85 22.82
C THR A 229 100.69 -64.20 21.48
N ASP A 230 100.79 -62.90 21.25
CA ASP A 230 100.82 -61.69 22.08
C ASP A 230 100.62 -60.46 21.17
N SER A 231 100.38 -59.31 21.80
CA SER A 231 100.75 -57.94 21.38
C SER A 231 99.80 -57.07 20.53
N ASP A 232 99.39 -56.00 21.21
CA ASP A 232 98.85 -54.72 20.80
C ASP A 232 99.50 -54.08 19.56
N SER A 233 98.72 -53.35 18.74
CA SER A 233 98.85 -51.89 18.68
C SER A 233 97.71 -51.24 17.92
N ALA A 234 97.28 -50.11 18.48
CA ALA A 234 96.30 -49.17 17.96
C ALA A 234 96.74 -48.49 16.67
N GLY A 235 95.80 -47.85 15.97
CA GLY A 235 96.13 -46.68 15.16
C GLY A 235 95.46 -46.63 13.80
N GLU A 236 94.47 -45.74 13.72
CA GLU A 236 93.67 -45.41 12.55
C GLU A 236 94.49 -44.98 11.32
N SER A 237 94.06 -45.46 10.16
CA SER A 237 94.29 -44.88 8.83
C SER A 237 93.15 -45.43 7.94
N SER A 238 92.63 -44.82 6.88
CA SER A 238 92.91 -43.59 6.15
C SER A 238 91.79 -43.41 5.10
N GLN A 239 91.42 -42.15 4.82
CA GLN A 239 91.08 -41.54 3.53
C GLN A 239 90.02 -42.05 2.52
N SER A 240 89.38 -41.02 1.91
CA SER A 240 88.85 -40.89 0.53
C SER A 240 87.39 -41.35 0.31
N LYS A 241 86.48 -40.62 -0.38
CA LYS A 241 86.61 -39.72 -1.54
C LYS A 241 85.36 -38.80 -1.68
N ARG A 242 85.59 -37.61 -2.27
CA ARG A 242 84.59 -36.67 -2.83
C ARG A 242 83.62 -37.35 -3.82
N GLN A 243 82.39 -36.87 -3.92
CA GLN A 243 81.81 -36.51 -5.23
C GLN A 243 80.68 -35.47 -5.12
N ARG A 244 80.94 -34.33 -5.76
CA ARG A 244 79.99 -33.30 -6.21
C ARG A 244 79.34 -33.84 -7.49
N GLN A 245 78.04 -33.62 -7.70
CA GLN A 245 77.53 -33.41 -9.05
C GLN A 245 76.30 -32.50 -8.99
N GLU A 246 76.39 -31.42 -9.77
CA GLU A 246 75.34 -30.47 -10.09
C GLU A 246 74.34 -31.11 -11.07
N GLY A 247 73.12 -30.57 -11.08
CA GLY A 247 72.01 -30.89 -11.96
C GLY A 247 70.74 -30.26 -11.43
#